data_AF-A0A9W7M5X5-F1
#
_entry.id   AF-A0A9W7M5X5-F1
#
_cell.length_a   1.000
_cell.length_b   1.000
_cell.length_c   1.000
_cell.angle_alpha   90.00
_cell.angle_beta   90.00
_cell.angle_gamma   90.00
#
_symmetry.space_group_name_H-M   'P 1'
#
loop_
_entity.id
_entity.type
_entity.pdbx_description
1 polymer ?
#
loop_
_entity_poly.entity_id
_entity_poly.type
_entity_poly.pdbx_seq_one_letter_code
_entity_poly.pdbx_strand_id
1 'polypeptide(L)'
;MWGVIPSGRWDWTALRDMITKNEVRNSLLLAPMPTAFTSQILGKNECFELYTSNIYSRRVLSGEFVMVNKLVVSGNIGKAKCRR
;
A
#
# COMPACT_ATOMS: atom_id res chain seq x y z
N MET A 1 -13.57 -21.82 -3.45
CA MET A 1 -12.18 -21.54 -3.90
C MET A 1 -11.17 -21.70 -2.76
N TRP A 2 -11.34 -21.10 -1.58
CA TRP A 2 -10.37 -21.24 -0.48
C TRP A 2 -10.94 -21.63 0.89
N GLY A 3 -12.26 -21.86 1.01
CA GLY A 3 -12.89 -22.34 2.24
C GLY A 3 -12.85 -21.37 3.43
N VAL A 4 -12.46 -20.11 3.23
CA VAL A 4 -12.32 -19.11 4.30
C VAL A 4 -13.61 -18.30 4.49
N ILE A 5 -14.01 -18.06 5.74
CA ILE A 5 -15.11 -17.16 6.10
C ILE A 5 -14.58 -15.72 6.04
N PRO A 6 -15.14 -14.85 5.18
CA PRO A 6 -14.65 -13.49 5.06
C PRO A 6 -15.01 -12.66 6.29
N SER A 7 -14.24 -11.59 6.55
CA SER A 7 -14.51 -10.67 7.66
C SER A 7 -15.89 -10.01 7.52
N GLY A 8 -16.60 -9.82 8.63
CA GLY A 8 -17.95 -9.24 8.67
C GLY A 8 -18.04 -7.72 8.41
N ARG A 9 -16.99 -7.08 7.86
CA ARG A 9 -17.01 -5.65 7.52
C ARG A 9 -17.97 -5.33 6.37
N TRP A 10 -18.20 -6.30 5.47
CA TRP A 10 -19.03 -6.13 4.29
C TRP A 10 -20.05 -7.26 4.18
N ASP A 11 -21.23 -6.97 3.63
CA ASP A 11 -22.26 -7.97 3.37
C ASP A 11 -21.97 -8.73 2.07
N TRP A 12 -21.31 -9.87 2.21
CA TRP A 12 -20.97 -10.75 1.10
C TRP A 12 -22.18 -11.52 0.55
N THR A 13 -23.29 -11.60 1.27
CA THR A 13 -24.49 -12.33 0.83
C THR A 13 -25.26 -11.51 -0.21
N ALA A 14 -25.57 -10.26 0.12
CA ALA A 14 -26.19 -9.33 -0.82
C ALA A 14 -25.33 -9.13 -2.09
N LEU A 15 -24.00 -9.08 -1.95
CA LEU A 15 -23.09 -8.96 -3.09
C LEU A 15 -23.16 -10.17 -4.03
N ARG A 16 -23.26 -11.39 -3.49
CA ARG A 16 -23.40 -12.61 -4.31
C ARG A 16 -24.72 -12.60 -5.08
N ASP A 17 -25.82 -12.21 -4.43
CA ASP A 17 -27.13 -12.12 -5.08
C ASP A 17 -27.13 -11.10 -6.22
N MET A 18 -26.42 -9.97 -6.05
CA MET A 18 -26.25 -8.98 -7.13
C MET A 18 -25.43 -9.53 -8.29
N ILE A 19 -24.34 -10.25 -8.03
CA ILE A 19 -23.51 -10.87 -9.06
C ILE A 19 -24.29 -11.91 -9.86
N THR A 20 -25.15 -12.70 -9.20
CA THR A 20 -26.01 -13.68 -9.88
C THR A 20 -27.06 -13.02 -10.78
N LYS A 21 -27.57 -11.83 -10.42
CA LYS A 21 -28.58 -11.11 -11.21
C LYS A 21 -28.00 -10.32 -12.37
N ASN A 22 -26.88 -9.62 -12.17
CA ASN A 22 -26.35 -8.63 -13.10
C ASN A 22 -25.04 -9.03 -13.78
N GLU A 23 -24.52 -10.22 -13.47
CA GLU A 23 -23.20 -10.72 -13.90
C GLU A 23 -22.05 -9.75 -13.58
N VAL A 24 -20.82 -10.11 -13.97
CA VAL A 24 -19.63 -9.27 -13.78
C VAL A 24 -19.07 -8.89 -15.14
N ARG A 25 -18.73 -7.62 -15.33
CA ARG A 25 -18.16 -7.11 -16.61
C ARG A 25 -16.75 -7.63 -16.90
N ASN A 26 -15.97 -7.83 -15.84
CA ASN A 26 -14.56 -8.22 -15.94
C ASN A 26 -14.36 -9.60 -15.32
N SER A 27 -13.56 -10.44 -15.98
CA SER A 27 -13.23 -11.79 -15.48
C SER A 27 -12.32 -11.75 -14.24
N LEU A 28 -11.36 -10.81 -14.19
CA LEU A 28 -10.49 -10.57 -13.04
C LEU A 28 -10.38 -9.06 -12.76
N LEU A 29 -10.36 -8.70 -11.48
CA LEU A 29 -10.32 -7.30 -11.02
C LEU A 29 -9.09 -6.96 -10.17
N LEU A 30 -8.42 -7.96 -9.58
CA LEU A 30 -7.33 -7.73 -8.64
C LEU A 30 -6.08 -8.51 -9.07
N ALA A 31 -4.99 -7.77 -9.26
CA ALA A 31 -3.65 -8.31 -9.46
C ALA A 31 -2.64 -7.29 -8.92
N PRO A 32 -2.07 -7.49 -7.72
CA PRO A 32 -1.04 -6.59 -7.20
C PRO A 32 0.26 -6.79 -7.99
N MET A 33 0.66 -5.80 -8.78
CA MET A 33 1.93 -5.75 -9.53
C MET A 33 2.99 -4.95 -8.75
N PRO A 34 4.31 -5.18 -8.91
CA PRO A 34 5.35 -4.25 -8.41
C PRO A 34 5.10 -2.79 -8.84
N THR A 35 5.07 -1.88 -7.87
CA THR A 35 4.79 -0.45 -8.04
C THR A 35 6.04 0.39 -7.81
N ALA A 36 7.19 -0.06 -8.32
CA ALA A 36 8.47 0.60 -8.08
C ALA A 36 8.45 2.09 -8.45
N PHE A 37 7.94 2.45 -9.63
CA PHE A 37 7.96 3.85 -10.09
C PHE A 37 6.85 4.73 -9.51
N THR A 38 5.61 4.22 -9.44
CA THR A 38 4.47 4.98 -8.94
C THR A 38 4.56 5.24 -7.45
N SER A 39 5.05 4.28 -6.66
CA SER A 39 5.30 4.46 -5.23
C SER A 39 6.41 5.49 -4.96
N GLN A 40 7.42 5.59 -5.85
CA GLN A 40 8.49 6.58 -5.74
C GLN A 40 7.97 8.01 -5.93
N ILE A 41 7.13 8.25 -6.95
CA ILE A 41 6.51 9.56 -7.16
C ILE A 41 5.63 9.95 -5.96
N LEU A 42 4.84 9.00 -5.44
CA LEU A 42 3.97 9.24 -4.29
C LEU A 42 4.71 9.22 -2.94
N GLY A 43 6.01 8.89 -2.94
CA GLY A 43 6.84 8.76 -1.73
C GLY A 43 6.31 7.70 -0.74
N LYS A 44 5.82 6.58 -1.25
CA LYS A 44 5.32 5.39 -0.54
C LYS A 44 6.27 4.21 -0.75
N ASN A 45 6.10 3.13 0.03
CA ASN A 45 6.88 1.91 -0.20
C ASN A 45 6.40 1.17 -1.45
N GLU A 46 7.27 0.33 -1.98
CA GLU A 46 6.97 -0.52 -3.14
C GLU A 46 5.98 -1.61 -2.71
N CYS A 47 4.74 -1.51 -3.21
CA CYS A 47 3.68 -2.49 -2.96
C CYS A 47 3.43 -2.84 -1.48
N PHE A 48 3.15 -4.13 -1.25
CA PHE A 48 2.97 -4.76 0.04
C PHE A 48 4.31 -5.23 0.64
N GLU A 49 5.44 -4.88 0.01
CA GLU A 49 6.74 -5.25 0.54
C GLU A 49 7.07 -4.42 1.78
N LEU A 50 7.90 -4.98 2.66
CA LEU A 50 8.39 -4.29 3.85
C LEU A 50 9.48 -3.28 3.46
N TYR A 51 9.66 -2.23 4.25
CA TYR A 51 10.78 -1.30 4.05
C TYR A 51 12.09 -2.06 4.23
N THR A 52 12.90 -2.14 3.17
CA THR A 52 14.19 -2.86 3.19
C THR A 52 15.26 -2.14 4.00
N SER A 53 15.20 -0.81 4.07
CA SER A 53 16.04 0.02 4.93
C SER A 53 15.35 1.33 5.33
N ASN A 54 15.74 1.91 6.47
CA ASN A 54 15.23 3.21 6.93
C ASN A 54 15.90 4.41 6.24
N ILE A 55 17.05 4.18 5.61
CA ILE A 55 17.81 5.14 4.80
C ILE A 55 18.16 4.43 3.51
N TYR A 56 17.74 4.98 2.38
CA TYR A 56 18.04 4.42 1.07
C TYR A 56 18.40 5.55 0.10
N SER A 57 19.44 5.34 -0.70
CA SER A 57 19.73 6.22 -1.83
C SER A 57 19.01 5.71 -3.07
N ARG A 58 18.43 6.63 -3.84
CA ARG A 58 17.83 6.34 -5.16
C ARG A 58 18.56 7.16 -6.21
N ARG A 59 19.00 6.49 -7.27
CA ARG A 59 19.63 7.12 -8.44
C ARG A 59 18.57 7.36 -9.52
N VAL A 60 18.45 8.60 -9.97
CA VAL A 60 17.65 9.02 -11.15
C VAL A 60 18.53 9.78 -12.12
N LEU A 61 18.08 9.98 -13.36
CA LEU A 61 18.82 10.73 -14.39
C LEU A 61 19.20 12.17 -13.94
N SER A 62 18.50 12.74 -12.95
CA SER A 62 18.79 14.06 -12.37
C SER A 62 19.65 14.04 -11.09
N GLY A 63 20.17 12.89 -10.64
CA GLY A 63 21.07 12.80 -9.49
C GLY A 63 20.75 11.67 -8.50
N GLU A 64 21.52 11.59 -7.42
CA GLU A 64 21.32 10.64 -6.33
C GLU A 64 20.63 11.34 -5.14
N PHE A 65 19.44 10.87 -4.78
CA PHE A 65 18.66 11.42 -3.66
C PHE A 65 18.65 10.42 -2.51
N VAL A 66 19.10 10.84 -1.34
CA VAL A 66 19.01 10.06 -0.11
C VAL A 66 17.64 10.30 0.53
N MET A 67 16.81 9.26 0.59
CA MET A 67 15.51 9.31 1.26
C MET A 67 15.56 8.58 2.60
N VAL A 68 14.99 9.23 3.62
CA VAL A 68 14.84 8.70 4.98
C VAL A 68 13.37 8.36 5.22
N ASN A 69 13.10 7.27 5.94
CA ASN A 69 11.75 6.83 6.25
C ASN A 69 10.96 7.93 7.01
N LYS A 70 9.94 8.48 6.36
CA LYS A 70 9.11 9.58 6.85
C LYS A 70 8.38 9.26 8.17
N LEU A 71 8.02 7.99 8.39
CA LEU A 71 7.29 7.55 9.59
C LEU A 71 8.14 7.65 10.87
N VAL A 72 9.43 7.33 10.77
CA VAL A 72 10.35 7.38 11.91
C VAL A 72 10.67 8.84 12.26
N VAL A 73 10.86 9.69 11.24
CA VAL A 73 11.18 11.10 11.41
C VAL A 73 10.03 11.84 12.12
N SER A 74 8.78 11.62 11.70
CA SER A 74 7.63 12.28 12.33
C SER A 74 7.42 11.85 13.79
N GLY A 75 7.61 10.58 14.12
CA GLY A 75 7.52 10.07 15.48
C GLY A 75 8.58 10.66 16.43
N ASN A 76 9.80 10.86 15.94
CA ASN A 76 10.88 11.44 16.74
C ASN A 76 10.73 12.96 16.94
N ILE A 77 10.23 13.69 15.94
CA ILE A 77 9.95 15.14 16.06
C ILE A 77 8.78 15.38 17.02
N GLY A 78 7.73 14.55 17.00
CA GLY A 78 6.62 14.65 17.95
C GLY A 78 7.06 14.42 19.41
N LYS A 79 7.98 13.47 19.64
CA LYS A 79 8.57 13.22 20.97
C LYS A 79 9.53 14.32 21.43
N ALA A 80 10.24 14.96 20.50
CA ALA A 80 11.11 16.10 20.82
C ALA A 80 10.32 17.37 21.19
N LYS A 81 9.13 17.55 20.60
CA LYS A 81 8.25 18.71 20.86
C LYS A 81 7.40 18.55 22.14
N CYS A 82 7.13 17.32 22.56
CA CYS A 82 6.39 16.99 23.80
C CYS A 82 7.29 16.94 25.06
N ARG A 83 8.62 17.00 24.90
CA ARG A 83 9.62 17.01 25.99
C ARG A 83 10.17 18.42 26.31
N ARG A 84 9.49 19.48 25.88
CA ARG A 84 9.72 20.86 26.34
C ARG A 84 8.47 21.40 27.01
#